data_AF-A0A929IKV3-F1
#
_entry.id   AF-A0A929IKV3-F1
#
_cell.length_a   1.000
_cell.length_b   1.000
_cell.length_c   1.000
_cell.angle_alpha   90.00
_cell.angle_beta   90.00
_cell.angle_gamma   90.00
#
_symmetry.space_group_name_H-M   'P 1'
#
loop_
_entity.id
_entity.type
_entity.pdbx_description
1 polymer ?
#
loop_
_entity_poly.entity_id
_entity_poly.type
_entity_poly.pdbx_seq_one_letter_code
_entity_poly.pdbx_strand_id
1 'polypeptide(L)' 'MSYTNPDALVSTEWLAEHMNAPDVRVVDGSWHMPAANRDPRAEYGEQHIPSAVFFDIDDIADNDSTLPHMLP' A
#
# COMPACT_ATOMS: atom_id res chain seq x y z
N MET A 1 -18.51 8.57 12.14
CA MET A 1 -18.59 7.70 10.94
C MET A 1 -18.74 6.27 11.41
N SER A 2 -19.72 5.52 10.92
CA SER A 2 -19.73 4.05 11.08
C SER A 2 -19.10 3.47 9.82
N TYR A 3 -17.93 2.86 9.95
CA TYR A 3 -17.24 2.20 8.84
C TYR A 3 -17.84 0.80 8.67
N THR A 4 -18.08 0.34 7.44
CA THR A 4 -18.79 -0.92 7.18
C THR A 4 -18.04 -2.14 7.73
N ASN A 5 -16.71 -2.10 7.72
CA ASN A 5 -15.83 -3.17 8.21
C ASN A 5 -14.86 -2.60 9.26
N PRO A 6 -15.31 -2.34 10.50
CA PRO A 6 -14.46 -1.69 11.49
C PRO A 6 -13.18 -2.47 11.77
N ASP A 7 -13.21 -3.80 11.61
CA ASP A 7 -12.08 -4.70 11.82
C ASP A 7 -11.02 -4.63 10.69
N ALA A 8 -11.31 -3.92 9.59
CA ALA A 8 -10.36 -3.73 8.48
C ALA A 8 -9.33 -2.62 8.75
N LEU A 9 -9.51 -1.84 9.82
CA LEU A 9 -8.60 -0.77 10.21
C LEU A 9 -7.92 -1.14 11.54
N VAL A 10 -6.62 -0.89 11.62
CA VAL A 10 -5.81 -1.10 12.82
C VAL A 10 -5.09 0.18 13.18
N SER A 11 -4.74 0.35 14.46
CA SER A 11 -3.93 1.49 14.89
C SER A 11 -2.44 1.25 14.64
N THR A 12 -1.66 2.32 14.73
CA THR A 12 -0.18 2.26 14.66
C THR A 12 0.42 1.44 15.79
N GLU A 13 -0.16 1.49 16.98
CA GLU A 13 0.26 0.70 18.14
C GLU A 13 0.02 -0.79 17.90
N TRP A 14 -1.17 -1.14 17.40
CA TRP A 14 -1.48 -2.53 17.06
C TRP A 14 -0.48 -3.06 16.02
N LEU A 15 -0.20 -2.30 14.97
CA LEU A 15 0.77 -2.72 13.96
C LEU A 15 2.16 -2.91 14.56
N ALA A 16 2.62 -1.97 15.40
CA ALA A 16 3.91 -2.07 16.07
C ALA A 16 4.03 -3.33 16.95
N GLU A 17 2.95 -3.74 17.63
CA GLU A 17 2.88 -4.96 18.43
C GLU A 17 2.89 -6.24 17.57
N HIS A 18 2.39 -6.18 16.33
CA HIS A 18 2.22 -7.33 15.45
C HIS A 18 3.27 -7.42 14.31
N MET A 19 4.33 -6.59 14.33
CA MET A 19 5.36 -6.56 13.29
C MET A 19 6.04 -7.90 13.01
N ASN A 20 6.06 -8.81 14.01
CA ASN A 20 6.68 -10.13 13.89
C ASN A 20 5.66 -11.27 13.76
N ALA A 21 4.36 -10.95 13.68
CA ALA A 21 3.34 -11.97 13.53
C ALA A 21 3.49 -12.68 12.17
N PRO A 22 3.44 -14.02 12.13
CA PRO A 22 3.71 -14.77 10.90
C PRO A 22 2.64 -14.56 9.81
N ASP A 23 1.45 -14.14 10.22
CA ASP A 23 0.25 -13.89 9.42
C ASP A 23 0.05 -12.40 9.08
N VAL A 24 0.95 -11.51 9.50
CA VAL A 24 0.92 -10.08 9.17
C VAL A 24 2.02 -9.74 8.17
N ARG A 25 1.64 -9.09 7.08
CA ARG A 25 2.56 -8.52 6.08
C ARG A 25 2.15 -7.11 5.76
N VAL A 26 3.13 -6.21 5.78
CA VAL A 26 2.92 -4.79 5.49
C VAL A 26 3.14 -4.59 4.00
N VAL A 27 2.22 -3.87 3.36
CA VAL A 27 2.30 -3.53 1.95
C VAL A 27 2.13 -2.02 1.86
N ASP A 28 3.11 -1.36 1.25
CA ASP A 28 3.02 0.05 0.92
C ASP A 28 2.33 0.20 -0.44
N GLY A 29 1.07 0.65 -0.41
CA GLY A 29 0.26 0.90 -1.60
C GLY A 29 0.26 2.37 -2.04
N SER A 30 1.33 3.11 -1.73
CA SER A 30 1.43 4.52 -2.10
C SER A 30 1.40 4.71 -3.61
N TRP A 31 0.49 5.57 -4.07
CA TRP A 31 0.40 6.03 -5.44
C TRP A 31 -0.01 7.50 -5.44
N HIS A 32 0.53 8.27 -6.38
CA HIS A 32 0.28 9.70 -6.49
C HIS A 32 -0.30 10.03 -7.86
N MET A 33 -1.19 11.02 -7.89
CA MET A 33 -1.67 11.59 -9.15
C MET A 33 -0.48 12.12 -9.97
N PRO A 34 -0.49 12.00 -11.32
CA PRO A 34 0.63 12.47 -12.15
C PRO A 34 1.00 13.95 -11.93
N ALA A 35 0.01 14.79 -11.62
CA ALA A 35 0.19 16.21 -11.35
C ALA A 35 0.82 16.53 -9.98
N ALA A 36 0.93 15.55 -9.07
CA ALA A 36 1.51 15.76 -7.74
C ALA A 36 3.03 15.94 -7.79
N ASN A 37 3.69 15.51 -8.88
CA ASN A 37 5.15 15.53 -9.03
C ASN A 37 5.88 14.86 -7.84
N ARG A 38 5.35 13.72 -7.41
CA ARG A 38 5.89 12.87 -6.35
C ARG A 38 6.17 11.48 -6.92
N ASP A 39 7.23 10.85 -6.44
CA ASP A 39 7.62 9.50 -6.83
C ASP A 39 7.43 8.57 -5.63
N PRO A 40 6.37 7.74 -5.62
CA PRO A 40 6.07 6.87 -4.47
C PRO A 40 7.16 5.81 -4.26
N ARG A 41 7.84 5.39 -5.32
CA ARG A 41 8.92 4.39 -5.23
C ARG A 41 10.18 5.00 -4.63
N ALA A 42 10.50 6.23 -4.99
CA ALA A 42 11.60 6.97 -4.35
C ALA A 42 11.32 7.20 -2.86
N GLU A 43 10.11 7.65 -2.51
CA GLU A 43 9.68 7.88 -1.12
C GLU A 43 9.74 6.60 -0.28
N TYR A 44 9.26 5.48 -0.83
CA TYR A 44 9.42 4.17 -0.21
C TYR A 44 10.90 3.83 0.04
N GLY A 45 11.78 4.10 -0.93
CA GLY A 45 13.22 3.88 -0.77
C GLY A 45 13.88 4.76 0.31
N GLU A 46 13.39 5.98 0.50
CA GLU A 46 13.85 6.89 1.54
C GLU A 46 13.36 6.46 2.93
N GLN A 47 12.07 6.14 3.07
CA GLN A 47 11.49 5.73 4.34
C GLN A 47 10.21 4.92 4.15
N HIS A 48 10.15 3.74 4.75
CA HIS A 48 8.96 2.90 4.82
C HIS A 48 8.93 2.13 6.16
N ILE A 49 7.79 1.51 6.46
CA ILE A 49 7.65 0.62 7.62
C ILE A 49 8.58 -0.59 7.41
N PRO A 50 9.38 -1.01 8.41
CA PRO A 50 10.27 -2.15 8.26
C PRO A 50 9.57 -3.41 7.76
N SER A 51 10.21 -4.14 6.85
CA SER A 51 9.68 -5.37 6.23
C SER A 51 8.44 -5.19 5.35
N ALA A 52 8.01 -3.94 5.09
CA ALA A 52 7.01 -3.70 4.06
C ALA A 52 7.54 -4.12 2.69
N VAL A 53 6.62 -4.36 1.76
CA VAL A 53 6.92 -4.46 0.33
C VAL A 53 6.18 -3.34 -0.39
N PHE A 54 6.79 -2.80 -1.44
CA PHE A 54 6.14 -1.79 -2.27
C PHE A 54 5.19 -2.46 -3.27
N PHE A 55 3.92 -2.07 -3.24
CA PHE A 55 2.90 -2.51 -4.19
C PHE A 55 2.71 -1.43 -5.25
N ASP A 56 3.23 -1.73 -6.43
CA ASP A 56 3.16 -0.84 -7.57
C ASP A 56 1.86 -1.12 -8.35
N ILE A 57 0.86 -0.26 -8.19
CA ILE A 57 -0.46 -0.44 -8.84
C ILE A 57 -0.42 -0.24 -10.35
N ASP A 58 0.65 0.34 -10.89
CA ASP A 58 0.86 0.42 -12.34
C ASP A 58 1.45 -0.89 -12.88
N ASP A 59 2.33 -1.55 -12.12
CA ASP A 59 2.90 -2.86 -12.46
C ASP A 59 1.91 -4.01 -12.22
N ILE A 60 1.17 -3.96 -11.11
CA ILE A 60 0.21 -4.98 -10.67
C ILE A 60 -1.20 -4.61 -11.18
N ALA A 61 -1.31 -4.50 -12.50
CA ALA A 61 -2.56 -4.21 -13.20
C ALA A 61 -2.71 -5.06 -14.45
N ASP A 62 -3.96 -5.19 -14.92
CA ASP A 62 -4.23 -5.67 -16.27
C ASP A 62 -3.69 -4.65 -17.29
N ASN A 63 -2.53 -4.98 -17.86
CA ASN A 63 -1.85 -4.16 -18.87
C ASN A 63 -2.39 -4.38 -20.30
N ASP A 64 -3.30 -5.35 -20.50
CA ASP A 64 -4.01 -5.55 -21.78
C ASP A 64 -5.27 -4.67 -21.87
N SER A 65 -5.74 -4.17 -20.73
CA SER A 65 -6.85 -3.21 -20.65
C SER A 65 -6.47 -1.82 -21.15
N THR A 66 -7.41 -1.15 -21.82
CA THR A 66 -7.26 0.26 -22.22
C THR A 66 -7.50 1.24 -21.06
N LEU A 67 -7.96 0.74 -19.91
CA LEU A 67 -8.21 1.50 -18.69
C LEU A 67 -7.07 1.27 -17.68
N PRO A 68 -6.62 2.32 -16.95
CA PRO A 68 -5.55 2.20 -15.96
C PRO A 68 -6.03 1.47 -14.69
N HIS A 69 -5.09 0.85 -13.97
CA HIS A 69 -5.29 0.25 -12.64
C HIS A 69 -6.42 -0.79 -12.56
N MET A 70 -6.64 -1.52 -13.65
CA MET A 70 -7.62 -2.59 -13.67
C MET A 70 -7.09 -3.81 -12.93
N LEU A 71 -7.99 -4.55 -12.27
CA LEU A 71 -7.64 -5.80 -11.63
C LEU A 71 -7.00 -6.75 -12.65
N PRO A 72 -5.79 -7.29 -12.39
CA PRO A 72 -5.11 -8.22 -13.27
C PRO A 72 -5.86 -9.56 -13.41
#